data_AF-A0A966R7J2-F1
#
_entry.id   AF-A0A966R7J2-F1
#
_cell.length_a   1.000
_cell.length_b   1.000
_cell.length_c   1.000
_cell.angle_alpha   90.00
_cell.angle_beta   90.00
_cell.angle_gamma   90.00
#
_symmetry.space_group_name_H-M   'P 1'
#
loop_
_entity.id
_entity.type
_entity.pdbx_description
1 polymer ?
#
loop_
_entity_poly.entity_id
_entity_poly.type
_entity_poly.pdbx_seq_one_letter_code
_entity_poly.pdbx_strand_id
1 'polypeptide(L)'
;MSTVEENPKAVAFFEQMKKSFLEKVSDEDRERYQKFGEQFYNSFDLEKGEPTDPGTICMEESLAYVVESLKSGLHPKYLTEDERTLVQAGYGDEWFKKWGYTSEDLA
;
A
#
# COMPACT_ATOMS: atom_id res chain seq x y z
N MET A 1 -11.53 13.83 -25.77
CA MET A 1 -12.36 13.12 -24.78
C MET A 1 -12.90 11.86 -25.45
N SER A 2 -12.24 10.73 -25.24
CA SER A 2 -12.72 9.44 -25.74
C SER A 2 -13.78 8.94 -24.77
N THR A 3 -15.03 8.85 -25.23
CA THR A 3 -16.11 8.20 -24.49
C THR A 3 -15.81 6.70 -24.44
N VAL A 4 -15.34 6.21 -23.29
CA VAL A 4 -15.21 4.78 -23.03
C VAL A 4 -16.65 4.24 -22.97
N GLU A 5 -17.07 3.51 -23.99
CA GLU A 5 -18.33 2.75 -23.94
C GLU A 5 -18.24 1.78 -22.76
N GLU A 6 -19.04 2.01 -21.72
CA GLU A 6 -19.13 1.13 -20.55
C GLU A 6 -19.60 -0.25 -21.02
N ASN A 7 -18.74 -1.26 -20.88
CA ASN A 7 -19.12 -2.64 -21.17
C ASN A 7 -19.99 -3.17 -20.02
N PRO A 8 -21.31 -3.34 -20.20
CA PRO A 8 -22.23 -3.67 -19.12
C PRO A 8 -21.94 -5.03 -18.48
N LYS A 9 -21.30 -5.96 -19.21
CA LYS A 9 -20.87 -7.26 -18.66
C LYS A 9 -19.66 -7.12 -17.73
N ALA A 10 -18.73 -6.22 -18.06
CA ALA A 10 -17.57 -5.94 -17.20
C ALA A 10 -18.01 -5.26 -15.91
N VAL A 11 -18.95 -4.31 -15.99
CA VAL A 11 -19.54 -3.63 -14.82
C VAL A 11 -20.27 -4.63 -13.92
N ALA A 12 -21.13 -5.49 -14.48
CA ALA A 12 -21.85 -6.51 -13.71
C ALA A 12 -20.91 -7.51 -13.02
N PHE A 13 -19.82 -7.91 -13.69
CA PHE A 13 -18.80 -8.77 -13.11
C PHE A 13 -18.05 -8.10 -11.96
N PHE A 14 -17.68 -6.83 -12.11
CA PHE A 14 -17.04 -6.04 -11.05
C PHE A 14 -17.96 -5.85 -9.83
N GLU A 15 -19.24 -5.56 -10.05
CA GLU A 15 -20.24 -5.41 -8.98
C GLU A 15 -20.43 -6.72 -8.20
N GLN A 16 -20.47 -7.86 -8.92
CA GLN A 16 -20.55 -9.17 -8.29
C GLN A 16 -19.30 -9.47 -7.44
N MET A 17 -18.11 -9.17 -7.97
CA MET A 17 -16.85 -9.38 -7.26
C MET A 17 -16.75 -8.49 -6.02
N LYS A 18 -17.11 -7.21 -6.15
CA LYS A 18 -17.16 -6.23 -5.05
C LYS A 18 -18.09 -6.68 -3.94
N LYS A 19 -19.29 -7.17 -4.28
CA LYS A 19 -20.26 -7.67 -3.31
C LYS A 19 -19.71 -8.89 -2.55
N SER A 20 -19.16 -9.87 -3.26
CA SER A 20 -18.57 -11.05 -2.62
C SER A 20 -17.33 -10.74 -1.78
N PHE A 21 -16.58 -9.69 -2.11
CA PHE A 21 -15.46 -9.23 -1.31
C PHE A 21 -15.94 -8.52 -0.03
N LEU A 22 -16.92 -7.62 -0.15
CA LEU A 22 -17.50 -6.89 0.99
C LEU A 22 -18.25 -7.81 1.97
N GLU A 23 -18.79 -8.94 1.51
CA GLU A 23 -19.43 -9.95 2.37
C GLU A 23 -18.42 -10.81 3.16
N LYS A 24 -17.17 -10.88 2.71
CA LYS A 24 -16.10 -11.69 3.33
C LYS A 24 -15.16 -10.88 4.22
N VAL A 25 -15.22 -9.56 4.12
CA VAL A 25 -14.41 -8.63 4.92
C VAL A 25 -15.04 -8.48 6.30
N SER A 26 -14.22 -8.59 7.34
CA SER A 26 -14.64 -8.36 8.72
C SER A 26 -15.03 -6.89 8.94
N ASP A 27 -15.84 -6.60 9.96
CA ASP A 27 -16.23 -5.21 10.27
C ASP A 27 -15.00 -4.33 10.60
N GLU A 28 -13.99 -4.89 11.26
CA GLU A 28 -12.71 -4.21 11.52
C GLU A 28 -11.95 -3.88 10.23
N ASP A 29 -11.85 -4.83 9.31
CA ASP A 29 -11.17 -4.61 8.04
C ASP A 29 -11.94 -3.60 7.17
N ARG A 30 -13.28 -3.61 7.22
CA ARG A 30 -14.12 -2.63 6.50
C ARG A 30 -13.85 -1.22 6.98
N GLU A 31 -13.81 -1.00 8.30
CA GLU A 31 -13.53 0.32 8.87
C GLU A 31 -12.10 0.78 8.52
N ARG A 32 -11.14 -0.15 8.53
CA ARG A 32 -9.76 0.10 8.12
C ARG A 32 -9.66 0.52 6.64
N TYR A 33 -10.33 -0.20 5.73
CA TYR A 33 -10.35 0.14 4.31
C TYR A 33 -11.02 1.50 4.04
N GLN A 34 -12.08 1.82 4.80
CA GLN A 34 -12.76 3.11 4.66
C GLN A 34 -11.85 4.27 5.10
N LYS A 35 -11.18 4.15 6.25
CA LYS A 35 -10.20 5.15 6.72
C LYS A 35 -9.04 5.32 5.74
N PHE A 36 -8.52 4.21 5.22
CA PHE A 36 -7.46 4.23 4.22
C PHE A 36 -7.90 4.94 2.93
N GLY A 37 -9.10 4.64 2.43
CA GLY A 37 -9.66 5.27 1.23
C GLY A 37 -9.88 6.77 1.40
N GLU A 38 -10.35 7.22 2.57
CA GLU A 38 -10.49 8.65 2.88
C GLU A 38 -9.14 9.36 2.95
N GLN A 39 -8.12 8.75 3.56
CA GLN A 39 -6.77 9.31 3.60
C GLN A 39 -6.17 9.44 2.21
N PHE A 40 -6.29 8.39 1.40
CA PHE A 40 -5.78 8.36 0.02
C PHE A 40 -6.49 9.36 -0.90
N TYR A 41 -7.81 9.49 -0.78
CA TYR A 41 -8.58 10.44 -1.59
C TYR A 41 -8.20 11.90 -1.27
N ASN A 42 -7.87 12.20 -0.01
CA ASN A 42 -7.48 13.55 0.42
C ASN A 42 -5.99 13.86 0.17
N SER A 43 -5.14 12.85 -0.02
CA SER A 43 -3.70 13.02 -0.29
C SER A 43 -3.36 13.21 -1.77
N PHE A 44 -4.34 13.11 -2.67
CA PHE A 44 -4.13 13.19 -4.11
C PHE A 44 -5.08 14.18 -4.79
N ASP A 45 -4.54 15.17 -5.50
CA ASP A 45 -5.30 16.07 -6.36
C ASP A 45 -5.64 15.34 -7.67
N LEU A 46 -6.87 14.81 -7.74
CA LEU A 46 -7.36 14.05 -8.90
C LEU A 46 -7.47 14.87 -10.19
N GLU A 47 -7.51 16.21 -10.11
CA GLU A 47 -7.57 17.07 -11.30
C GLU A 47 -6.18 17.29 -11.91
N LYS A 48 -5.14 17.35 -11.06
CA LYS A 48 -3.75 17.57 -11.50
C LYS A 48 -2.94 16.28 -11.61
N GLY A 49 -3.39 15.20 -11.00
CA GLY A 49 -2.63 13.95 -10.94
C GLY A 49 -1.39 14.03 -10.06
N GLU A 50 -1.39 14.96 -9.09
CA GLU A 50 -0.26 15.23 -8.20
C GLU A 50 -0.69 15.05 -6.74
N PRO A 51 0.22 14.69 -5.82
CA PRO A 51 -0.05 14.74 -4.39
C PRO A 51 -0.49 16.15 -3.99
N THR A 52 -1.50 16.27 -3.11
CA THR A 52 -2.01 17.56 -2.64
C THR A 52 -0.95 18.38 -1.90
N ASP A 53 0.06 17.69 -1.36
CA ASP A 53 1.26 18.29 -0.76
C ASP A 53 2.52 17.56 -1.24
N PRO A 54 3.13 18.00 -2.36
CA PRO A 54 4.34 17.38 -2.90
C PRO A 54 5.58 17.59 -2.01
N GLY A 55 5.50 18.44 -0.98
CA GLY A 55 6.59 18.69 -0.03
C GLY A 55 6.55 17.79 1.20
N THR A 56 5.39 17.22 1.53
CA THR A 56 5.24 16.33 2.68
C THR A 56 5.43 14.89 2.23
N ILE A 57 6.65 14.38 2.41
CA ILE A 57 6.92 12.95 2.31
C ILE A 57 6.07 12.25 3.36
N CYS A 58 5.07 11.49 2.93
CA CYS A 58 4.29 10.64 3.81
C CYS A 58 5.18 9.46 4.23
N MET A 59 5.82 9.60 5.39
CA MET A 59 6.75 8.61 5.93
C MET A 59 6.02 7.28 6.20
N GLU A 60 4.75 7.35 6.57
CA GLU A 60 3.87 6.20 6.79
C GLU A 60 3.63 5.41 5.48
N GLU A 61 3.35 6.09 4.37
CA GLU A 61 3.18 5.44 3.07
C GLU A 61 4.50 4.87 2.55
N SER A 62 5.60 5.60 2.74
CA SER A 62 6.93 5.14 2.38
C SER A 62 7.30 3.86 3.16
N LEU A 63 7.01 3.83 4.47
CA LEU A 63 7.24 2.65 5.29
C LEU A 63 6.31 1.49 4.88
N ALA A 64 5.04 1.78 4.59
CA ALA A 64 4.08 0.79 4.12
C ALA A 64 4.53 0.16 2.79
N TYR A 65 5.05 0.95 1.85
CA TYR A 65 5.59 0.47 0.58
C TYR A 65 6.73 -0.55 0.79
N VAL A 66 7.70 -0.24 1.67
CA VAL A 66 8.80 -1.15 1.96
C VAL A 66 8.30 -2.42 2.66
N VAL A 67 7.36 -2.28 3.59
CA VAL A 67 6.74 -3.42 4.30
C VAL A 67 6.01 -4.35 3.35
N GLU A 68 5.22 -3.83 2.42
CA GLU A 68 4.52 -4.64 1.42
C GLU A 68 5.50 -5.29 0.45
N SER A 69 6.58 -4.60 0.08
CA SER A 69 7.66 -5.19 -0.72
C SER A 69 8.29 -6.40 -0.01
N LEU A 70 8.62 -6.29 1.28
CA LEU A 70 9.14 -7.41 2.09
C LEU A 70 8.13 -8.56 2.22
N LYS A 71 6.84 -8.26 2.42
CA LYS A 71 5.77 -9.27 2.46
C LYS A 71 5.58 -9.98 1.12
N SER A 72 5.80 -9.29 0.02
CA SER A 72 5.73 -9.87 -1.33
C SER A 72 6.91 -10.81 -1.65
N GLY A 73 7.90 -10.90 -0.75
CA GLY A 73 9.08 -11.75 -0.90
C GLY A 73 10.31 -11.03 -1.42
N LEU A 74 10.34 -9.68 -1.41
CA LEU A 74 11.56 -8.94 -1.70
C LEU A 74 12.60 -9.25 -0.62
N HIS A 75 13.78 -9.71 -1.06
CA HIS A 75 14.88 -10.01 -0.15
C HIS A 75 15.51 -8.69 0.40
N PRO A 76 15.80 -8.59 1.71
CA PRO A 76 16.34 -7.37 2.35
C PRO A 76 17.55 -6.73 1.66
N LYS A 77 18.47 -7.54 1.13
CA LYS A 77 19.63 -7.07 0.33
C LYS A 77 19.28 -6.15 -0.85
N TYR A 78 18.06 -6.23 -1.38
CA TYR A 78 17.61 -5.41 -2.50
C TYR A 78 16.98 -4.09 -2.07
N LEU A 79 16.82 -3.86 -0.76
CA LEU A 79 16.42 -2.56 -0.27
C LEU A 79 17.55 -1.56 -0.43
N THR A 80 17.19 -0.35 -0.84
CA THR A 80 18.09 0.81 -0.82
C THR A 80 18.48 1.17 0.63
N GLU A 81 19.51 1.99 0.79
CA GLU A 81 19.93 2.45 2.13
C GLU A 81 18.85 3.26 2.83
N ASP A 82 18.10 4.08 2.09
CA ASP A 82 17.00 4.89 2.62
C ASP A 82 15.84 3.99 3.09
N GLU A 83 15.46 2.99 2.31
CA GLU A 83 14.42 2.02 2.69
C GLU A 83 14.80 1.19 3.91
N ARG A 84 16.08 0.79 4.03
CA ARG A 84 16.60 0.10 5.22
C ARG A 84 16.54 0.99 6.45
N THR A 85 16.96 2.24 6.31
CA THR A 85 16.91 3.24 7.39
C THR A 85 15.47 3.50 7.82
N LEU A 86 14.54 3.57 6.87
CA LEU A 86 13.12 3.79 7.13
C LEU A 86 12.50 2.62 7.90
N VAL A 87 12.76 1.38 7.48
CA VAL A 87 12.27 0.18 8.17
C VAL A 87 12.93 0.01 9.54
N GLN A 88 14.21 0.33 9.67
CA GLN A 88 14.92 0.33 10.94
C GLN A 88 14.35 1.38 11.90
N ALA A 89 14.01 2.58 11.42
CA ALA A 89 13.34 3.60 12.23
C ALA A 89 11.94 3.17 12.68
N GLY A 90 11.21 2.42 11.85
CA GLY A 90 9.85 1.95 12.16
C GLY A 90 9.78 0.69 13.03
N TYR A 91 10.75 -0.22 12.92
CA TYR A 91 10.71 -1.56 13.55
C TYR A 91 11.94 -1.91 14.40
N GLY A 92 12.94 -1.03 14.47
CA GLY A 92 14.19 -1.22 15.21
C GLY A 92 15.26 -1.97 14.44
N ASP A 93 16.43 -2.13 15.07
CA ASP A 93 17.63 -2.72 14.43
C ASP A 93 17.45 -4.18 14.00
N GLU A 94 16.55 -4.91 14.67
CA GLU A 94 16.27 -6.33 14.39
C GLU A 94 15.03 -6.54 13.50
N TRP A 95 14.63 -5.52 12.74
CA TRP A 95 13.43 -5.54 11.90
C TRP A 95 13.35 -6.79 11.00
N PHE A 96 14.48 -7.22 10.43
CA PHE A 96 14.58 -8.33 9.50
C PHE A 96 14.08 -9.67 10.07
N LYS A 97 14.18 -9.88 11.38
CA LYS A 97 13.67 -11.08 12.06
C LYS A 97 12.17 -11.23 11.92
N LYS A 98 11.43 -10.12 11.82
CA LYS A 98 9.97 -10.11 11.66
C LYS A 98 9.53 -10.77 10.35
N TRP A 99 10.40 -10.79 9.34
CA TRP A 99 10.15 -11.43 8.05
C TRP A 99 10.96 -12.73 7.86
N GLY A 100 11.54 -13.27 8.93
CA GLY A 100 12.23 -14.56 8.92
C GLY A 100 13.65 -14.51 8.34
N TYR A 101 14.21 -13.32 8.15
CA TYR A 101 15.59 -13.16 7.69
C TYR A 101 16.57 -13.12 8.86
N THR A 102 17.86 -13.22 8.53
CA THR A 102 18.99 -13.08 9.44
C THR A 102 19.78 -11.81 9.13
N SER A 103 20.69 -11.42 10.02
CA SER A 103 21.57 -10.27 9.78
C SER A 103 22.51 -10.48 8.58
N GLU A 104 22.77 -11.73 8.21
CA GLU A 104 23.59 -12.10 7.05
C GLU A 104 22.86 -11.81 5.73
N ASP A 105 21.53 -11.81 5.74
CA ASP A 105 20.68 -11.52 4.57
C ASP A 105 20.60 -10.02 4.23
N LEU A 106 21.18 -9.16 5.08
CA LEU A 106 21.24 -7.71 4.89
C LEU A 106 22.44 -7.26 4.03
N ALA A 107 23.42 -8.14 3.82
CA ALA A 107 24.68 -7.87 3.13
C ALA A 107 24.62 -8.17 1.62
#